data_AF-A0A7S3FUB7-F1
#
_entry.id   AF-A0A7S3FUB7-F1
#
_cell.length_a   1.000
_cell.length_b   1.000
_cell.length_c   1.000
_cell.angle_alpha   90.00
_cell.angle_beta   90.00
_cell.angle_gamma   90.00
#
_symmetry.space_group_name_H-M   'P 1'
#
loop_
_entity.id
_entity.type
_entity.pdbx_description
1 polymer ?
#
loop_
_entity_poly.entity_id
_entity_poly.type
_entity_poly.pdbx_seq_one_letter_code
_entity_poly.pdbx_strand_id
1 'polypeptide(L)'
;MEIWLTSEDTGAYGRDIDTDLPTLLRSIIHIMPSHTMLRLGMTNPPYILEHLEAMADIMNHPRVYQFLHVPVQSGSNPVLEKMNREYSVEEFSQICDYLIEHVPHITLATDIICGFPTEEEEHHQESLDLLKKYHLPVVNISQFYPRPGTVAAKWKKVPSAIVKKRSGDVTNIFNSYNTNTHYLGTEQLVWIIGFDDRKSSIPDSQKQIMGHTKAYTKVVLNQNPESLGTDQPASALFGKCVKIQVTEAQ
;
A
#
# COMPACT_ATOMS: atom_id res chain seq x y z
N MET A 1 -7.62 -16.58 -7.22
CA MET A 1 -6.27 -16.89 -6.70
C MET A 1 -5.44 -15.61 -6.74
N GLU A 2 -4.47 -15.44 -5.85
CA GLU A 2 -3.55 -14.29 -5.88
C GLU A 2 -2.10 -14.76 -5.93
N ILE A 3 -1.27 -14.03 -6.67
CA ILE A 3 0.19 -14.15 -6.65
C ILE A 3 0.74 -12.84 -6.09
N TRP A 4 1.50 -12.93 -5.00
CA TRP A 4 2.17 -11.78 -4.40
C TRP A 4 3.66 -11.88 -4.67
N LEU A 5 4.20 -10.88 -5.35
CA LEU A 5 5.65 -10.74 -5.49
C LEU A 5 6.20 -10.02 -4.28
N THR A 6 7.22 -10.59 -3.66
CA THR A 6 7.84 -10.06 -2.45
C THR A 6 9.36 -10.06 -2.60
N SER A 7 9.99 -9.05 -2.00
CA SER A 7 11.43 -8.82 -1.94
C SER A 7 11.70 -7.79 -0.83
N GLU A 8 12.97 -7.57 -0.49
CA GLU A 8 13.36 -6.38 0.27
C GLU A 8 13.07 -5.10 -0.52
N ASP A 9 13.32 -5.13 -1.83
CA ASP A 9 12.88 -4.14 -2.80
C ASP A 9 12.52 -4.85 -4.12
N THR A 10 11.27 -4.76 -4.53
CA THR A 10 10.84 -5.43 -5.77
C THR A 10 11.23 -4.62 -7.01
N GLY A 11 11.37 -3.29 -6.89
CA GLY A 11 11.77 -2.41 -7.99
C GLY A 11 13.19 -2.68 -8.49
N ALA A 12 14.07 -3.13 -7.60
CA ALA A 12 15.46 -3.42 -7.95
C ALA A 12 15.64 -4.73 -8.76
N TYR A 13 14.57 -5.50 -9.01
CA TYR A 13 14.67 -6.73 -9.78
C TYR A 13 15.25 -6.47 -11.17
N GLY A 14 16.27 -7.25 -11.53
CA GLY A 14 16.92 -7.14 -12.82
C GLY A 14 18.17 -6.26 -12.81
N ARG A 15 18.56 -5.63 -11.70
CA ARG A 15 19.81 -4.84 -11.67
C ARG A 15 21.09 -5.67 -11.69
N ASP A 16 21.01 -6.92 -11.25
CA ASP A 16 22.12 -7.87 -11.17
C ASP A 16 22.13 -8.92 -12.30
N ILE A 17 21.13 -8.86 -13.20
CA ILE A 17 20.93 -9.79 -14.31
C ILE A 17 20.42 -9.03 -15.55
N ASP A 18 20.50 -9.60 -16.75
CA ASP A 18 20.13 -8.88 -17.99
C ASP A 18 18.60 -8.88 -18.24
N THR A 19 17.82 -8.25 -17.35
CA THR A 19 16.35 -8.05 -17.46
C THR A 19 15.88 -6.91 -16.54
N ASP A 20 14.57 -6.67 -16.46
CA ASP A 20 13.97 -5.66 -15.59
C ASP A 20 12.64 -6.12 -14.97
N LEU A 21 12.15 -5.33 -14.00
CA LEU A 21 10.88 -5.61 -13.34
C LEU A 21 9.69 -5.63 -14.32
N PRO A 22 9.50 -4.65 -15.23
CA PRO A 22 8.42 -4.70 -16.22
C PRO A 22 8.39 -5.98 -17.05
N THR A 23 9.53 -6.47 -17.50
CA THR A 23 9.68 -7.69 -18.30
C THR A 23 9.23 -8.92 -17.51
N LEU A 24 9.64 -9.02 -16.24
CA LEU A 24 9.17 -10.08 -15.33
C LEU A 24 7.65 -10.03 -15.17
N LEU A 25 7.09 -8.86 -14.86
CA LEU A 25 5.65 -8.71 -14.62
C LEU A 25 4.82 -9.07 -15.85
N ARG A 26 5.21 -8.61 -17.04
CA ARG A 26 4.55 -8.96 -18.30
C ARG A 26 4.61 -10.48 -18.56
N SER A 27 5.74 -11.11 -18.27
CA SER A 27 5.91 -12.56 -18.41
C SER A 27 5.02 -13.34 -17.45
N ILE A 28 4.92 -12.92 -16.18
CA ILE A 28 4.01 -13.52 -15.20
C ILE A 28 2.56 -13.37 -15.65
N ILE A 29 2.17 -12.16 -16.07
CA ILE A 29 0.83 -11.89 -16.56
C ILE A 29 0.48 -12.82 -17.74
N HIS A 30 1.41 -13.04 -18.66
CA HIS A 30 1.21 -13.89 -19.82
C HIS A 30 0.90 -15.35 -19.44
N ILE A 31 1.58 -15.91 -18.44
CA ILE A 31 1.48 -17.34 -18.09
C ILE A 31 0.48 -17.63 -16.96
N MET A 32 0.14 -16.64 -16.12
CA MET A 32 -0.70 -16.89 -14.96
C MET A 32 -2.15 -17.23 -15.37
N PRO A 33 -2.87 -18.07 -14.61
CA PRO A 33 -4.25 -18.43 -14.94
C PRO A 33 -5.17 -17.21 -15.05
N SER A 34 -6.21 -17.31 -15.88
CA SER A 34 -7.13 -16.20 -16.20
C SER A 34 -7.80 -15.55 -14.99
N HIS A 35 -8.06 -16.29 -13.92
CA HIS A 35 -8.72 -15.81 -12.69
C HIS A 35 -7.75 -15.46 -11.56
N THR A 36 -6.49 -15.18 -11.90
CA THR A 36 -5.43 -14.85 -10.94
C THR A 36 -5.17 -13.35 -10.94
N MET A 37 -5.05 -12.77 -9.75
CA MET A 37 -4.60 -11.39 -9.56
C MET A 37 -3.12 -11.38 -9.17
N LEU A 38 -2.35 -10.50 -9.81
CA LEU A 38 -0.97 -10.22 -9.47
C LEU A 38 -0.90 -9.00 -8.55
N ARG A 39 -0.20 -9.13 -7.43
CA ARG A 39 0.13 -8.04 -6.52
C ARG A 39 1.64 -7.81 -6.51
N LEU A 40 2.03 -6.56 -6.72
CA LEU A 40 3.42 -6.14 -6.55
C LEU A 40 3.72 -5.84 -5.08
N GLY A 41 4.91 -6.22 -4.64
CA GLY A 41 5.45 -5.86 -3.33
C GLY A 41 5.88 -4.40 -3.26
N MET A 42 6.51 -4.05 -2.14
CA MET A 42 7.10 -2.72 -1.94
C MET A 42 8.25 -2.46 -2.92
N THR A 43 8.39 -1.22 -3.34
CA THR A 43 9.51 -0.70 -4.14
C THR A 43 9.96 0.66 -3.63
N ASN A 44 11.26 0.94 -3.61
CA ASN A 44 11.74 2.28 -3.27
C ASN A 44 11.64 3.25 -4.47
N PRO A 45 11.51 4.57 -4.23
CA PRO A 45 11.36 5.58 -5.27
C PRO A 45 12.35 5.51 -6.46
N PRO A 46 13.67 5.33 -6.28
CA PRO A 46 14.61 5.36 -7.40
C PRO A 46 14.30 4.30 -8.46
N TYR A 47 13.96 3.09 -8.02
CA TYR A 47 13.76 1.97 -8.93
C TYR A 47 12.43 2.01 -9.67
N ILE A 48 11.36 2.47 -9.00
CA ILE A 48 10.08 2.63 -9.68
C ILE A 48 10.13 3.81 -10.68
N LEU A 49 10.89 4.86 -10.38
CA LEU A 49 11.07 6.00 -11.30
C LEU A 49 11.67 5.59 -12.64
N GLU A 50 12.66 4.68 -12.64
CA GLU A 50 13.29 4.14 -13.85
C GLU A 50 12.28 3.47 -14.80
N HIS A 51 11.13 3.02 -14.27
CA HIS A 51 10.13 2.24 -15.00
C HIS A 51 8.71 2.82 -14.91
N LEU A 52 8.56 4.08 -14.49
CA LEU A 52 7.28 4.66 -14.04
C LEU A 52 6.14 4.49 -15.07
N GLU A 53 6.40 4.80 -16.34
CA GLU A 53 5.40 4.68 -17.41
C GLU A 53 5.00 3.22 -17.66
N ALA A 54 5.98 2.32 -17.74
CA ALA A 54 5.74 0.89 -17.95
C ALA A 54 4.96 0.28 -16.78
N MET A 55 5.23 0.76 -15.56
CA MET A 55 4.55 0.31 -14.35
C MET A 55 3.11 0.81 -14.29
N ALA A 56 2.83 2.04 -14.74
CA ALA A 56 1.46 2.53 -14.89
C ALA A 56 0.65 1.69 -15.90
N ASP A 57 1.23 1.36 -17.06
CA ASP A 57 0.61 0.45 -18.05
C ASP A 57 0.32 -0.94 -17.45
N ILE A 58 1.30 -1.51 -16.75
CA ILE A 58 1.15 -2.82 -16.10
C ILE A 58 0.05 -2.80 -15.03
N MET A 59 -0.04 -1.75 -14.22
CA MET A 59 -1.08 -1.63 -13.18
C MET A 59 -2.48 -1.46 -13.76
N ASN A 60 -2.61 -0.90 -14.97
CA ASN A 60 -3.88 -0.82 -15.69
C ASN A 60 -4.33 -2.17 -16.26
N HIS A 61 -3.46 -3.18 -16.31
CA HIS A 61 -3.83 -4.51 -16.79
C HIS A 61 -4.93 -5.13 -15.90
N PRO A 62 -6.03 -5.71 -16.45
CA PRO A 62 -7.19 -6.20 -15.69
C PRO A 62 -6.89 -7.22 -14.59
N ARG A 63 -5.73 -7.89 -14.65
CA ARG A 63 -5.30 -8.90 -13.68
C ARG A 63 -4.15 -8.48 -12.75
N VAL A 64 -3.81 -7.20 -12.67
CA VAL A 64 -2.80 -6.64 -11.74
C VAL A 64 -3.49 -5.70 -10.75
N TYR A 65 -3.26 -5.82 -9.45
CA TYR A 65 -3.83 -4.85 -8.52
C TYR A 65 -3.30 -3.44 -8.77
N GLN A 66 -4.20 -2.45 -8.75
CA GLN A 66 -3.85 -1.03 -8.79
C GLN A 66 -3.43 -0.59 -7.38
N PHE A 67 -2.37 -1.21 -6.89
CA PHE A 67 -1.80 -0.98 -5.57
C PHE A 67 -0.29 -0.93 -5.70
N LEU A 68 0.31 0.11 -5.14
CA LEU A 68 1.75 0.24 -5.06
C LEU A 68 2.17 0.75 -3.68
N HIS A 69 3.14 0.09 -3.07
CA HIS A 69 3.75 0.54 -1.83
C HIS A 69 5.10 1.18 -2.11
N VAL A 70 5.16 2.50 -1.97
CA VAL A 70 6.35 3.33 -2.17
C VAL A 70 6.63 4.12 -0.90
N PRO A 71 7.64 3.72 -0.10
CA PRO A 71 7.88 4.36 1.18
C PRO A 71 8.67 5.67 1.02
N VAL A 72 8.10 6.79 1.43
CA VAL A 72 8.82 8.08 1.45
C VAL A 72 9.72 8.18 2.68
N GLN A 73 9.32 7.60 3.82
CA GLN A 73 10.00 7.56 5.12
C GLN A 73 10.03 8.91 5.87
N SER A 74 10.27 10.02 5.17
CA SER A 74 10.17 11.38 5.71
C SER A 74 9.79 12.35 4.59
N GLY A 75 9.00 13.38 4.88
CA GLY A 75 8.72 14.46 3.93
C GLY A 75 9.80 15.53 3.87
N SER A 76 11.00 15.27 4.41
CA SER A 76 12.09 16.25 4.53
C SER A 76 13.38 15.74 3.88
N ASN A 77 13.85 16.41 2.83
CA ASN A 77 15.08 16.06 2.12
C ASN A 77 16.32 15.99 3.05
N PRO A 78 16.56 16.93 3.98
CA PRO A 78 17.64 16.81 4.97
C PRO A 78 17.57 15.54 5.82
N VAL A 79 16.38 15.10 6.20
CA VAL A 79 16.19 13.85 6.97
C VAL A 79 16.42 12.63 6.07
N LEU A 80 15.90 12.64 4.85
CA LEU A 80 16.11 11.57 3.86
C LEU A 80 17.59 11.33 3.57
N GLU A 81 18.37 12.40 3.39
CA GLU A 81 19.82 12.31 3.21
C GLU A 81 20.49 11.62 4.42
N LYS A 82 20.10 11.99 5.64
CA LYS A 82 20.63 11.37 6.87
C LYS A 82 20.15 9.94 7.08
N MET A 83 19.03 9.56 6.47
CA MET A 83 18.57 8.16 6.37
C MET A 83 19.30 7.38 5.28
N ASN A 84 20.23 8.00 4.54
CA ASN A 84 20.93 7.42 3.40
C ASN A 84 19.96 7.00 2.28
N ARG A 85 18.95 7.83 2.01
CA ARG A 85 18.06 7.67 0.86
C ARG A 85 18.67 8.35 -0.37
N GLU A 86 18.61 7.65 -1.49
CA GLU A 86 19.10 8.12 -2.80
C GLU A 86 17.97 8.78 -3.62
N TYR A 87 16.99 9.35 -2.93
CA TYR A 87 15.85 10.03 -3.53
C TYR A 87 15.39 11.20 -2.66
N SER A 88 14.64 12.09 -3.30
CA SER A 88 14.05 13.30 -2.76
C SER A 88 12.53 13.19 -2.59
N VAL A 89 11.96 14.14 -1.88
CA VAL A 89 10.50 14.33 -1.74
C VAL A 89 9.87 14.68 -3.08
N GLU A 90 10.59 15.39 -3.94
CA GLU A 90 10.17 15.75 -5.30
C GLU A 90 10.07 14.51 -6.19
N GLU A 91 11.04 13.59 -6.10
CA GLU A 91 11.03 12.31 -6.81
C GLU A 91 9.89 11.39 -6.33
N PHE A 92 9.67 11.31 -5.01
CA PHE A 92 8.49 10.63 -4.48
C PHE A 92 7.19 11.27 -5.00
N SER A 93 7.15 12.60 -5.02
CA SER A 93 5.99 13.36 -5.50
C SER A 93 5.72 13.12 -6.97
N GLN A 94 6.75 13.04 -7.81
CA GLN A 94 6.62 12.70 -9.22
C GLN A 94 5.96 11.34 -9.42
N ILE A 95 6.34 10.33 -8.62
CA ILE A 95 5.72 9.00 -8.68
C ILE A 95 4.23 9.10 -8.33
N CYS A 96 3.91 9.79 -7.22
CA CYS A 96 2.53 9.95 -6.79
C CYS A 96 1.68 10.68 -7.83
N ASP A 97 2.13 11.85 -8.28
CA ASP A 97 1.41 12.70 -9.23
C ASP A 97 1.17 11.93 -10.54
N TYR A 98 2.21 11.28 -11.09
CA TYR A 98 2.09 10.51 -12.32
C TYR A 98 1.13 9.32 -12.20
N LEU A 99 1.26 8.52 -11.13
CA LEU A 99 0.43 7.33 -10.96
C LEU A 99 -1.04 7.68 -10.68
N ILE A 100 -1.31 8.74 -9.91
CA ILE A 100 -2.66 9.23 -9.67
C ILE A 100 -3.32 9.68 -10.97
N GLU A 101 -2.56 10.31 -11.87
CA GLU A 101 -3.04 10.75 -13.18
C GLU A 101 -3.28 9.58 -14.16
N HIS A 102 -2.38 8.59 -14.21
CA HIS A 102 -2.34 7.58 -15.26
C HIS A 102 -2.93 6.22 -14.87
N VAL A 103 -3.15 5.96 -13.58
CA VAL A 103 -3.73 4.71 -13.08
C VAL A 103 -4.98 5.03 -12.26
N PRO A 104 -6.18 5.01 -12.88
CA PRO A 104 -7.42 5.35 -12.20
C PRO A 104 -7.64 4.51 -10.94
N HIS A 105 -7.99 5.17 -9.83
CA HIS A 105 -8.25 4.54 -8.53
C HIS A 105 -7.05 3.84 -7.89
N ILE A 106 -5.81 4.19 -8.27
CA ILE A 106 -4.63 3.59 -7.64
C ILE A 106 -4.60 3.83 -6.13
N THR A 107 -4.32 2.77 -5.39
CA THR A 107 -3.95 2.85 -3.98
C THR A 107 -2.45 2.95 -3.85
N LEU A 108 -1.97 4.12 -3.43
CA LEU A 108 -0.58 4.30 -3.03
C LEU A 108 -0.45 4.13 -1.52
N ALA A 109 0.43 3.24 -1.09
CA ALA A 109 0.83 3.05 0.29
C ALA A 109 2.21 3.65 0.53
N THR A 110 2.41 4.25 1.70
CA THR A 110 3.72 4.80 2.08
C THR A 110 4.07 4.46 3.52
N ASP A 111 5.34 4.68 3.88
CA ASP A 111 5.85 4.56 5.24
C ASP A 111 6.33 5.93 5.71
N ILE A 112 6.10 6.26 6.98
CA ILE A 112 6.62 7.46 7.65
C ILE A 112 7.31 7.02 8.96
N ILE A 113 8.55 7.46 9.16
CA ILE A 113 9.32 7.24 10.39
C ILE A 113 9.40 8.55 11.16
N CYS A 114 8.68 8.61 12.28
CA CYS A 114 8.71 9.75 13.20
C CYS A 114 9.88 9.63 14.18
N GLY A 115 10.54 10.75 14.48
CA GLY A 115 11.55 10.83 15.54
C GLY A 115 12.93 10.34 15.14
N PHE A 116 13.25 10.38 13.84
CA PHE A 116 14.61 10.09 13.37
C PHE A 116 15.61 11.07 14.04
N PRO A 117 16.85 10.67 14.37
CA PRO A 117 17.70 11.47 15.26
C PRO A 117 18.02 12.90 14.77
N THR A 118 17.92 13.17 13.47
CA THR A 118 18.15 14.49 12.85
C THR A 118 16.85 15.22 12.50
N GLU A 119 15.70 14.71 12.93
CA GLU A 119 14.40 15.31 12.66
C GLU A 119 14.14 16.49 13.61
N GLU A 120 14.07 17.69 13.04
CA GLU A 120 13.72 18.93 13.73
C GLU A 120 12.22 19.20 13.56
N GLU A 121 11.69 20.28 14.14
CA GLU A 121 10.24 20.52 14.10
C GLU A 121 9.77 20.89 12.69
N GLU A 122 10.61 21.59 11.95
CA GLU A 122 10.41 21.99 10.57
C GLU A 122 10.34 20.75 9.66
N HIS A 123 11.24 19.78 9.84
CA HIS A 123 11.24 18.51 9.09
C HIS A 123 10.00 17.65 9.37
N HIS A 124 9.52 17.67 10.62
CA HIS A 124 8.26 17.03 10.97
C HIS A 124 7.08 17.72 10.29
N GLN A 125 7.06 19.05 10.26
CA GLN A 125 6.02 19.82 9.59
C GLN A 125 5.98 19.54 8.08
N GLU A 126 7.13 19.45 7.41
CA GLU A 126 7.23 19.05 6.00
C GLU A 126 6.61 17.67 5.74
N SER A 127 6.83 16.72 6.66
CA SER A 127 6.21 15.38 6.60
C SER A 127 4.68 15.44 6.74
N LEU A 128 4.17 16.28 7.64
CA LEU A 128 2.72 16.48 7.78
C LEU A 128 2.11 17.11 6.53
N ASP A 129 2.79 18.07 5.91
CA ASP A 129 2.27 18.77 4.73
C ASP A 129 2.28 17.88 3.49
N LEU A 130 3.27 17.00 3.36
CA LEU A 130 3.27 15.96 2.32
C LEU A 130 2.07 15.01 2.45
N LEU A 131 1.74 14.58 3.67
CA LEU A 131 0.60 13.71 3.91
C LEU A 131 -0.74 14.39 3.62
N LYS A 132 -0.88 15.67 3.99
CA LYS A 132 -2.06 16.48 3.63
C LYS A 132 -2.18 16.72 2.13
N LYS A 133 -1.07 16.78 1.39
CA LYS A 133 -1.10 16.94 -0.08
C LYS A 133 -1.79 15.73 -0.73
N TYR A 134 -1.42 14.52 -0.33
CA TYR A 134 -1.81 13.30 -1.06
C TYR A 134 -2.98 12.52 -0.47
N HIS A 135 -3.28 12.66 0.82
CA HIS A 135 -4.34 11.90 1.49
C HIS A 135 -4.30 10.39 1.17
N LEU A 136 -3.11 9.79 1.32
CA LEU A 136 -2.88 8.41 0.90
C LEU A 136 -3.75 7.42 1.69
N PRO A 137 -4.38 6.40 1.05
CA PRO A 137 -5.24 5.42 1.72
C PRO A 137 -4.52 4.55 2.75
N VAL A 138 -3.19 4.40 2.61
CA VAL A 138 -2.38 3.55 3.48
C VAL A 138 -1.11 4.30 3.86
N VAL A 139 -0.96 4.58 5.17
CA VAL A 139 0.25 5.18 5.74
C VAL A 139 0.72 4.31 6.90
N ASN A 140 1.87 3.66 6.75
CA ASN A 140 2.49 2.90 7.83
C ASN A 140 3.31 3.86 8.70
N ILE A 141 2.81 4.11 9.91
CA ILE A 141 3.40 5.07 10.83
C ILE A 141 4.30 4.30 11.82
N SER A 142 5.59 4.57 11.78
CA SER A 142 6.58 3.98 12.68
C SER A 142 7.28 5.04 13.49
N GLN A 143 7.67 4.69 14.72
CA GLN A 143 8.61 5.49 15.50
C GLN A 143 10.03 4.99 15.23
N PHE A 144 10.99 5.90 15.12
CA PHE A 144 12.39 5.53 14.93
C PHE A 144 12.86 4.61 16.07
N TYR A 145 13.39 3.45 15.68
CA TYR A 145 14.03 2.53 16.60
C TYR A 145 15.48 2.30 16.16
N PRO A 146 16.47 2.61 17.02
CA PRO A 146 17.88 2.43 16.68
C PRO A 146 18.22 0.95 16.60
N ARG A 147 18.51 0.48 15.40
CA ARG A 147 18.98 -0.90 15.20
C ARG A 147 20.47 -1.00 15.53
N PRO A 148 20.90 -1.97 16.36
CA PRO A 148 22.32 -2.20 16.65
C PRO A 148 23.15 -2.29 15.37
N GLY A 149 24.33 -1.66 15.37
CA GLY A 149 25.27 -1.67 14.23
C GLY A 149 25.05 -0.56 13.19
N THR A 150 23.92 0.17 13.22
CA THR A 150 23.68 1.29 12.29
C THR A 150 24.39 2.57 12.73
N VAL A 151 24.67 3.48 11.77
CA VAL A 151 25.24 4.80 12.07
C VAL A 151 24.29 5.60 12.96
N ALA A 152 22.99 5.59 12.65
CA ALA A 152 21.96 6.30 13.39
C ALA A 152 21.81 5.84 14.86
N ALA A 153 22.20 4.60 15.19
CA ALA A 153 22.18 4.12 16.57
C ALA A 153 23.16 4.87 17.50
N LYS A 154 24.17 5.54 16.93
CA LYS A 154 25.17 6.33 17.67
C LYS A 154 24.74 7.79 17.87
N TRP A 155 23.67 8.23 17.21
CA TRP A 155 23.22 9.62 17.25
C TRP A 155 22.35 9.91 18.47
N LYS A 156 22.30 11.19 18.86
CA LYS A 156 21.44 11.66 19.94
C LYS A 156 19.99 11.49 19.53
N LYS A 157 19.24 10.68 20.29
CA LYS A 157 17.83 10.42 20.00
C LYS A 157 16.97 11.65 20.28
N VAL A 158 15.91 11.81 19.48
CA VAL A 158 14.81 12.70 19.80
C VAL A 158 14.14 12.22 21.10
N PRO A 159 13.82 13.11 22.06
CA PRO A 159 13.12 12.73 23.29
C PRO A 159 11.83 11.95 23.02
N SER A 160 11.58 10.88 23.77
CA SER A 160 10.43 9.97 23.55
C SER A 160 9.08 10.68 23.58
N ALA A 161 8.93 11.72 24.41
CA ALA A 161 7.72 12.54 24.44
C ALA A 161 7.46 13.27 23.11
N ILE A 162 8.52 13.76 22.45
CA ILE A 162 8.44 14.40 21.14
C ILE A 162 8.13 13.36 20.07
N VAL A 163 8.82 12.21 20.06
CA VAL A 163 8.53 11.11 19.11
C VAL A 163 7.08 10.66 19.20
N LYS A 164 6.56 10.52 20.43
CA LYS A 164 5.15 10.16 20.67
C LYS A 164 4.20 11.23 20.13
N LYS A 165 4.46 12.51 20.40
CA LYS A 165 3.68 13.63 19.83
C LYS A 165 3.65 13.54 18.31
N ARG A 166 4.82 13.42 17.66
CA ARG A 166 4.96 13.39 16.20
C ARG A 166 4.20 12.22 15.55
N SER A 167 4.33 11.02 16.09
CA SER A 167 3.55 9.87 15.60
C SER A 167 2.04 10.07 15.80
N GLY A 168 1.63 10.76 16.86
CA GLY A 168 0.24 11.15 17.10
C GLY A 168 -0.27 12.17 16.09
N ASP A 169 0.54 13.18 15.77
CA ASP A 169 0.23 14.19 14.75
C ASP A 169 0.01 13.53 13.37
N VAL A 170 0.90 12.63 12.95
CA VAL A 170 0.76 11.85 11.71
C VAL A 170 -0.51 10.98 11.73
N THR A 171 -0.77 10.30 12.85
CA THR A 171 -1.98 9.47 13.01
C THR A 171 -3.25 10.31 12.91
N ASN A 172 -3.25 11.51 13.50
CA ASN A 172 -4.39 12.42 13.46
C ASN A 172 -4.67 12.91 12.04
N ILE A 173 -3.63 13.20 11.25
CA ILE A 173 -3.79 13.54 9.83
C ILE A 173 -4.37 12.36 9.07
N PHE A 174 -3.80 11.16 9.19
CA PHE A 174 -4.33 9.97 8.51
C PHE A 174 -5.81 9.72 8.84
N ASN A 175 -6.21 9.86 10.10
CA ASN A 175 -7.59 9.67 10.53
C ASN A 175 -8.53 10.85 10.20
N SER A 176 -8.00 11.97 9.70
CA SER A 176 -8.81 13.17 9.39
C SER A 176 -9.52 13.10 8.05
N TYR A 177 -9.14 12.15 7.19
CA TYR A 177 -9.73 11.96 5.87
C TYR A 177 -10.18 10.52 5.67
N ASN A 178 -11.11 10.32 4.75
CA ASN A 178 -11.60 9.01 4.36
C ASN A 178 -11.50 8.85 2.84
N THR A 179 -10.66 7.93 2.40
CA THR A 179 -10.39 7.67 0.98
C THR A 179 -11.41 6.76 0.33
N ASN A 180 -12.30 6.11 1.10
CA ASN A 180 -13.19 5.07 0.61
C ASN A 180 -14.62 5.57 0.34
N THR A 181 -14.96 6.80 0.72
CA THR A 181 -16.31 7.37 0.56
C THR A 181 -16.85 7.30 -0.86
N HIS A 182 -15.98 7.41 -1.87
CA HIS A 182 -16.33 7.31 -3.29
C HIS A 182 -16.85 5.93 -3.70
N TYR A 183 -16.63 4.89 -2.91
CA TYR A 183 -17.19 3.56 -3.16
C TYR A 183 -18.67 3.44 -2.76
N LEU A 184 -19.17 4.30 -1.85
CA LEU A 184 -20.51 4.16 -1.30
C LEU A 184 -21.58 4.22 -2.41
N GLY A 185 -22.47 3.22 -2.46
CA GLY A 185 -23.51 3.16 -3.49
C GLY A 185 -23.01 2.75 -4.88
N THR A 186 -21.74 2.39 -5.02
CA THR A 186 -21.20 1.84 -6.28
C THR A 186 -21.22 0.32 -6.29
N GLU A 187 -21.21 -0.24 -7.51
CA GLU A 187 -21.00 -1.64 -7.74
C GLU A 187 -19.49 -1.91 -7.92
N GLN A 188 -18.93 -2.87 -7.19
CA GLN A 188 -17.51 -3.20 -7.20
C GLN A 188 -17.28 -4.68 -7.53
N LEU A 189 -16.20 -4.95 -8.25
CA LEU A 189 -15.66 -6.30 -8.40
C LEU A 189 -14.71 -6.59 -7.24
N VAL A 190 -14.92 -7.73 -6.57
CA VAL A 190 -14.19 -8.14 -5.39
C VAL A 190 -13.66 -9.56 -5.56
N TRP A 191 -12.34 -9.71 -5.44
CA TRP A 191 -11.68 -11.01 -5.41
C TRP A 191 -11.69 -11.56 -3.99
N ILE A 192 -12.43 -12.64 -3.79
CA ILE A 192 -12.61 -13.27 -2.48
C ILE A 192 -11.40 -14.10 -2.12
N ILE A 193 -10.82 -13.82 -0.96
CA ILE A 193 -9.56 -14.45 -0.51
C ILE A 193 -9.83 -15.51 0.55
N GLY A 194 -10.75 -15.23 1.48
CA GLY A 194 -11.00 -16.13 2.58
C GLY A 194 -11.94 -15.52 3.60
N PHE A 195 -11.86 -16.02 4.82
CA PHE A 195 -12.52 -15.40 5.97
C PHE A 195 -11.67 -14.27 6.55
N ASP A 196 -12.32 -13.25 7.09
CA ASP A 196 -11.67 -12.22 7.88
C ASP A 196 -11.17 -12.81 9.20
N ASP A 197 -9.85 -12.78 9.41
CA ASP A 197 -9.14 -13.47 10.50
C ASP A 197 -8.91 -12.59 11.74
N ARG A 198 -9.37 -11.33 11.70
CA ARG A 198 -9.28 -10.38 12.82
C ARG A 198 -9.92 -10.88 14.13
N LYS A 199 -10.79 -11.90 14.06
CA LYS A 199 -11.35 -12.64 15.20
C LYS A 199 -11.08 -14.13 15.02
N SER A 200 -9.84 -14.56 15.21
CA SER A 200 -9.44 -15.97 15.06
C SER A 200 -10.17 -16.92 16.02
N SER A 201 -10.75 -16.41 17.11
CA SER A 201 -11.47 -17.17 18.14
C SER A 201 -12.92 -17.51 17.81
N ILE A 202 -13.52 -16.96 16.74
CA ILE A 202 -14.89 -17.31 16.35
C ILE A 202 -14.91 -18.45 15.32
N PRO A 203 -15.94 -19.32 15.31
CA PRO A 203 -16.09 -20.35 14.28
C PRO A 203 -16.23 -19.75 12.88
N ASP A 204 -15.78 -20.48 11.86
CA ASP A 204 -15.85 -20.05 10.45
C ASP A 204 -17.28 -19.70 10.02
N SER A 205 -18.31 -20.35 10.58
CA SER A 205 -19.73 -20.03 10.32
C SER A 205 -20.19 -18.66 10.84
N GLN A 206 -19.33 -17.94 11.57
CA GLN A 206 -19.59 -16.60 12.09
C GLN A 206 -18.61 -15.55 11.55
N LYS A 207 -17.57 -15.97 10.81
CA LYS A 207 -16.57 -15.05 10.26
C LYS A 207 -17.10 -14.35 9.02
N GLN A 208 -16.82 -13.07 8.85
CA GLN A 208 -17.16 -12.40 7.59
C GLN A 208 -16.24 -12.89 6.46
N ILE A 209 -16.71 -12.80 5.22
CA ILE A 209 -15.87 -13.07 4.05
C ILE A 209 -15.03 -11.83 3.75
N MET A 210 -13.78 -12.03 3.37
CA MET A 210 -12.86 -10.96 2.99
C MET A 210 -12.44 -11.12 1.52
N GLY A 211 -12.41 -9.98 0.83
CA GLY A 211 -11.81 -9.87 -0.49
C GLY A 211 -11.17 -8.50 -0.71
N HIS A 212 -10.64 -8.31 -1.91
CA HIS A 212 -10.07 -7.03 -2.34
C HIS A 212 -10.72 -6.53 -3.61
N THR A 213 -10.92 -5.21 -3.72
CA THR A 213 -11.23 -4.57 -5.00
C THR A 213 -10.01 -4.56 -5.92
N LYS A 214 -10.19 -4.07 -7.15
CA LYS A 214 -9.10 -3.83 -8.09
C LYS A 214 -8.01 -2.90 -7.55
N ALA A 215 -8.40 -1.90 -6.77
CA ALA A 215 -7.51 -0.96 -6.07
C ALA A 215 -6.89 -1.56 -4.79
N TYR A 216 -7.10 -2.87 -4.54
CA TYR A 216 -6.66 -3.57 -3.34
C TYR A 216 -7.30 -3.06 -2.04
N THR A 217 -8.44 -2.38 -2.12
CA THR A 217 -9.23 -1.99 -0.95
C THR A 217 -9.86 -3.23 -0.34
N LYS A 218 -9.67 -3.44 0.96
CA LYS A 218 -10.28 -4.56 1.70
C LYS A 218 -11.81 -4.39 1.74
N VAL A 219 -12.52 -5.41 1.28
CA VAL A 219 -13.98 -5.51 1.36
C VAL A 219 -14.33 -6.67 2.28
N VAL A 220 -15.30 -6.43 3.17
CA VAL A 220 -15.82 -7.42 4.10
C VAL A 220 -17.29 -7.63 3.79
N LEU A 221 -17.69 -8.89 3.60
CA LEU A 221 -19.05 -9.28 3.25
C LEU A 221 -19.66 -10.11 4.39
N ASN A 222 -20.91 -9.81 4.71
CA ASN A 222 -21.69 -10.65 5.63
C ASN A 222 -22.01 -11.99 4.95
N GLN A 223 -22.00 -13.08 5.72
CA GLN A 223 -22.12 -14.44 5.19
C GLN A 223 -23.47 -14.82 4.56
N ASN A 224 -24.42 -13.90 4.33
CA ASN A 224 -25.72 -14.31 3.80
C ASN A 224 -25.58 -14.79 2.34
N PRO A 225 -25.61 -16.10 2.05
CA PRO A 225 -25.32 -16.63 0.71
C PRO A 225 -26.34 -16.17 -0.34
N GLU A 226 -27.59 -15.92 0.09
CA GLU A 226 -28.66 -15.37 -0.75
C GLU A 226 -28.30 -13.97 -1.27
N SER A 227 -27.65 -13.13 -0.44
CA SER A 227 -27.20 -11.79 -0.84
C SER A 227 -26.03 -11.82 -1.83
N LEU A 228 -25.35 -12.95 -1.95
CA LEU A 228 -24.25 -13.20 -2.90
C LEU A 228 -24.71 -14.05 -4.10
N GLY A 229 -26.01 -14.33 -4.21
CA GLY A 229 -26.61 -15.04 -5.33
C GLY A 229 -26.20 -16.51 -5.44
N THR A 230 -25.88 -17.18 -4.33
CA THR A 230 -25.45 -18.58 -4.35
C THR A 230 -25.98 -19.39 -3.16
N ASP A 231 -26.38 -20.64 -3.43
CA ASP A 231 -26.74 -21.62 -2.40
C ASP A 231 -25.53 -22.41 -1.87
N GLN A 232 -24.33 -22.10 -2.38
CA GLN A 232 -23.08 -22.75 -1.96
C GLN A 232 -22.55 -22.11 -0.66
N PRO A 233 -21.79 -22.86 0.15
CA PRO A 233 -21.16 -22.29 1.35
C PRO A 233 -20.21 -21.15 0.96
N ALA A 234 -20.04 -20.19 1.88
CA ALA A 234 -19.15 -19.03 1.70
C ALA A 234 -17.73 -19.39 1.22
N SER A 235 -17.19 -20.53 1.68
CA SER A 235 -15.88 -21.04 1.26
C SER A 235 -15.79 -21.40 -0.22
N ALA A 236 -16.92 -21.70 -0.88
CA ALA A 236 -16.96 -21.96 -2.32
C ALA A 236 -16.71 -20.70 -3.16
N LEU A 237 -16.74 -19.51 -2.56
CA LEU A 237 -16.39 -18.25 -3.22
C LEU A 237 -14.89 -17.98 -3.21
N PHE A 238 -14.09 -18.73 -2.45
CA PHE A 238 -12.66 -18.45 -2.31
C PHE A 238 -11.94 -18.58 -3.66
N GLY A 239 -11.13 -17.57 -3.97
CA GLY A 239 -10.42 -17.45 -5.22
C GLY A 239 -11.28 -16.96 -6.40
N LYS A 240 -12.59 -16.73 -6.22
CA LYS A 240 -13.49 -16.18 -7.25
C LYS A 240 -13.59 -14.66 -7.16
N CYS A 241 -13.96 -14.04 -8.28
CA CYS A 241 -14.35 -12.63 -8.33
C CYS A 241 -15.87 -12.56 -8.27
N VAL A 242 -16.40 -11.73 -7.38
CA VAL A 242 -17.83 -11.47 -7.24
C VAL A 242 -18.12 -9.99 -7.43
N LYS A 243 -19.35 -9.69 -7.81
CA LYS A 243 -19.84 -8.33 -7.98
C LYS A 243 -20.70 -8.00 -6.75
N ILE A 244 -20.41 -6.88 -6.10
CA ILE A 244 -21.09 -6.47 -4.87
C ILE A 244 -21.52 -5.01 -4.93
N GLN A 245 -22.59 -4.69 -4.22
CA GLN A 245 -23.03 -3.33 -3.99
C GLN A 245 -22.44 -2.84 -2.68
N VAL A 246 -21.73 -1.72 -2.70
CA VAL A 246 -21.12 -1.16 -1.47
C VAL A 246 -22.17 -0.39 -0.68
N THR A 247 -22.48 -0.87 0.52
CA THR A 247 -23.49 -0.28 1.41
C THR A 247 -22.89 0.61 2.51
N GLU A 248 -21.62 0.40 2.85
CA GLU A 248 -20.88 1.15 3.85
C GLU A 248 -19.42 1.32 3.38
N ALA A 249 -18.82 2.46 3.70
CA ALA A 249 -17.42 2.76 3.43
C ALA A 249 -16.81 3.45 4.64
N GLN A 250 -15.67 2.93 5.11
CA GLN A 250 -14.92 3.43 6.26
C GLN A 250 -13.47 3.63 5.88
#